data_AF-A0A7X9P289-F1
#
_entry.id   AF-A0A7X9P289-F1
#
_cell.length_a   1.000
_cell.length_b   1.000
_cell.length_c   1.000
_cell.angle_alpha   90.00
_cell.angle_beta   90.00
_cell.angle_gamma   90.00
#
_symmetry.space_group_name_H-M   'P 1'
#
loop_
_entity.id
_entity.type
_entity.pdbx_description
1 polymer ?
#
loop_
_entity_poly.entity_id
_entity_poly.type
_entity_poly.pdbx_seq_one_letter_code
_entity_poly.pdbx_strand_id
1 'polypeptide(L)'
;MQTINFNETLSDSNVSIFVSSQEEAQYFIDEMSKEYKKLQMEFIRGEYQADQGETTRQELLNELTKIQSEIVSLDELLATLSDGSLKDDTQLDRDKAYVKEREIRKRYETKCGYGFIKNKFETAVENAHKMELRESIKVVVDYANLKGWTVNHYDLLPNVVTV
;
A
#
# COMPACT_ATOMS: atom_id res chain seq x y z
N MET A 1 5.49 -2.26 16.06
CA MET A 1 5.59 -0.94 15.41
C MET A 1 5.29 0.08 16.49
N GLN A 2 6.17 1.06 16.75
CA GLN A 2 5.79 2.17 17.61
C GLN A 2 4.63 2.90 16.93
N THR A 3 3.52 3.05 17.64
CA THR A 3 2.41 3.89 17.22
C THR A 3 2.94 5.32 17.11
N ILE A 4 2.66 6.03 16.02
CA ILE A 4 2.80 7.48 16.00
C ILE A 4 1.95 7.99 17.16
N ASN A 5 2.49 8.82 18.05
CA ASN A 5 1.77 9.32 19.22
C ASN A 5 1.76 10.84 19.15
N PHE A 6 0.65 11.40 18.67
CA PHE A 6 0.46 12.85 18.56
C PHE A 6 -0.14 13.46 19.83
N ASN A 7 -0.43 12.65 20.87
CA ASN A 7 -0.99 13.14 22.14
C ASN A 7 -0.08 14.17 22.84
N GLU A 8 1.22 14.20 22.56
CA GLU A 8 2.12 15.23 23.07
C GLU A 8 1.82 16.62 22.47
N THR A 9 1.24 16.68 21.27
CA THR A 9 0.91 17.92 20.57
C THR A 9 -0.56 18.29 20.74
N LEU A 10 -1.48 17.33 20.55
CA LEU A 10 -2.92 17.55 20.68
C LEU A 10 -3.53 16.48 21.61
N SER A 11 -4.09 16.90 22.72
CA SER A 11 -4.74 16.05 23.72
C SER A 11 -5.89 16.79 24.41
N ASP A 12 -6.69 16.06 25.17
CA ASP A 12 -7.78 16.62 25.98
C ASP A 12 -7.32 17.74 26.93
N SER A 13 -6.05 17.71 27.34
CA SER A 13 -5.45 18.68 28.27
C SER A 13 -5.10 20.03 27.62
N ASN A 14 -4.89 20.06 26.31
CA ASN A 14 -4.37 21.23 25.60
C ASN A 14 -5.19 21.62 24.34
N VAL A 15 -6.22 20.86 23.97
CA VAL A 15 -7.10 21.12 22.83
C VAL A 15 -7.68 22.53 22.81
N SER A 16 -7.94 23.12 23.97
CA SER A 16 -8.44 24.50 24.10
C SER A 16 -7.47 25.58 23.61
N ILE A 17 -6.19 25.25 23.41
CA ILE A 17 -5.19 26.14 22.81
C ILE A 17 -5.43 26.28 21.30
N PHE A 18 -5.96 25.22 20.66
CA PHE A 18 -6.11 25.12 19.21
C PHE A 18 -7.54 25.39 18.75
N VAL A 19 -8.53 25.22 19.63
CA VAL A 19 -9.94 25.33 19.32
C VAL A 19 -10.66 26.14 20.41
N SER A 20 -11.21 27.28 20.02
CA SER A 20 -11.90 28.22 20.91
C SER A 20 -13.37 28.47 20.54
N SER A 21 -13.81 28.06 19.35
CA SER A 21 -15.21 28.16 18.89
C SER A 21 -15.68 26.89 18.18
N GLN A 22 -17.01 26.79 17.97
CA GLN A 22 -17.62 25.72 17.18
C GLN A 22 -17.13 25.74 15.72
N GLU A 23 -16.98 26.93 15.14
CA GLU A 23 -16.50 27.09 13.76
C GLU A 23 -15.06 26.63 13.61
N GLU A 24 -14.20 26.94 14.59
CA GLU A 24 -12.81 26.45 14.61
C GLU A 24 -12.76 24.93 14.77
N ALA A 25 -13.60 24.38 15.66
CA ALA A 25 -13.70 22.94 15.86
C ALA A 25 -14.10 22.23 14.55
N GLN A 26 -15.12 22.75 13.85
CA GLN A 26 -15.58 22.19 12.59
C GLN A 26 -14.51 22.30 11.50
N TYR A 27 -13.86 23.46 11.37
CA TYR A 27 -12.77 23.64 10.40
C TYR A 27 -11.64 22.62 10.64
N PHE A 28 -11.26 22.42 11.89
CA PHE A 28 -10.20 21.48 12.26
C PHE A 28 -10.57 20.03 11.90
N ILE A 29 -11.82 19.62 12.18
CA ILE A 29 -12.35 18.31 11.79
C ILE A 29 -12.42 18.15 10.27
N ASP A 30 -12.82 19.20 9.54
CA ASP A 30 -12.94 19.18 8.08
C ASP A 30 -11.58 18.95 7.40
N GLU A 31 -10.55 19.67 7.83
CA GLU A 31 -9.20 19.53 7.28
C GLU A 31 -8.59 18.15 7.60
N MET A 32 -8.75 17.65 8.83
CA MET A 32 -8.29 16.30 9.18
C MET A 32 -9.06 15.20 8.43
N SER A 33 -10.37 15.39 8.21
CA SER A 33 -11.22 14.46 7.44
C SER A 33 -10.82 14.40 5.96
N LYS A 34 -10.44 15.54 5.35
CA LYS A 34 -9.92 15.59 3.98
C LYS A 34 -8.63 14.78 3.86
N GLU A 35 -7.67 14.98 4.76
CA GLU A 35 -6.40 14.25 4.72
C GLU A 35 -6.60 12.75 5.02
N TYR A 36 -7.48 12.41 5.97
CA TYR A 36 -7.86 11.02 6.25
C TYR A 36 -8.37 10.30 4.99
N LYS A 37 -9.29 10.94 4.25
CA LYS A 37 -9.86 10.37 3.01
C LYS A 37 -8.80 10.22 1.92
N LYS A 38 -7.89 11.19 1.80
CA LYS A 38 -6.77 11.12 0.85
C LYS A 38 -5.86 9.93 1.15
N LEU A 39 -5.43 9.78 2.41
CA LEU A 39 -4.61 8.64 2.85
C LEU A 39 -5.34 7.31 2.70
N GLN A 40 -6.67 7.27 2.89
CA GLN A 40 -7.46 6.07 2.65
C GLN A 40 -7.42 5.65 1.17
N MET A 41 -7.50 6.60 0.24
CA MET A 41 -7.40 6.32 -1.19
C MET A 41 -5.99 5.84 -1.59
N GLU A 42 -4.94 6.44 -1.02
CA GLU A 42 -3.54 6.05 -1.24
C GLU A 42 -3.25 4.64 -0.69
N PHE A 43 -3.72 4.36 0.53
CA PHE A 43 -3.60 3.04 1.17
C PHE A 43 -4.22 1.93 0.32
N ILE A 44 -5.46 2.14 -0.17
CA ILE A 44 -6.14 1.16 -1.03
C ILE A 44 -5.31 0.94 -2.31
N ARG A 45 -4.76 2.00 -2.91
CA ARG A 45 -3.93 1.90 -4.12
C ARG A 45 -2.64 1.12 -3.89
N GLY A 46 -1.98 1.30 -2.74
CA GLY A 46 -0.75 0.58 -2.36
C GLY A 46 -0.96 -0.93 -2.17
N GLU A 47 -2.09 -1.32 -1.56
CA GLU A 47 -2.44 -2.72 -1.32
C GLU A 47 -2.67 -3.53 -2.60
N TYR A 48 -3.22 -2.91 -3.67
CA TYR A 48 -3.50 -3.58 -4.94
C TYR A 48 -2.25 -4.01 -5.74
N GLN A 49 -1.04 -3.60 -5.35
CA GLN A 49 0.20 -3.91 -6.08
C GLN A 49 1.04 -5.04 -5.47
N ALA A 50 0.67 -5.55 -4.30
CA ALA A 50 1.38 -6.64 -3.63
C ALA A 50 0.81 -8.00 -4.09
N ASP A 51 1.62 -8.86 -4.72
CA ASP A 51 1.24 -10.27 -4.95
C ASP A 51 1.16 -11.00 -3.60
N GLN A 52 -0.06 -11.33 -3.16
CA GLN A 52 -0.37 -11.99 -1.89
C GLN A 52 -0.39 -13.51 -1.99
N GLY A 53 -0.03 -14.11 -3.13
CA GLY A 53 -0.05 -15.57 -3.32
C GLY A 53 0.90 -16.31 -2.35
N GLU A 54 0.80 -17.64 -2.28
CA GLU A 54 1.62 -18.45 -1.36
C GLU A 54 3.03 -18.77 -1.88
N THR A 55 3.34 -18.47 -3.15
CA THR A 55 4.61 -18.89 -3.80
C THR A 55 5.84 -18.31 -3.11
N THR A 56 6.77 -19.17 -2.70
CA THR A 56 7.97 -18.77 -1.97
C THR A 56 9.02 -18.11 -2.89
N ARG A 57 9.95 -17.35 -2.29
CA ARG A 57 11.12 -16.82 -3.00
C ARG A 57 11.89 -17.91 -3.73
N GLN A 58 12.05 -19.07 -3.10
CA GLN A 58 12.80 -20.19 -3.63
C GLN A 58 12.12 -20.77 -4.88
N GLU A 59 10.79 -20.91 -4.86
CA GLU A 59 10.03 -21.41 -6.01
C GLU A 59 10.14 -20.46 -7.22
N LEU A 60 10.01 -19.15 -7.00
CA LEU A 60 10.17 -18.16 -8.08
C LEU A 60 11.59 -18.15 -8.65
N LEU A 61 12.62 -18.29 -7.80
CA LEU A 61 14.01 -18.42 -8.26
C LEU A 61 14.23 -19.71 -9.03
N ASN A 62 13.72 -20.84 -8.55
CA ASN A 62 13.83 -22.12 -9.23
C ASN A 62 13.16 -22.07 -10.61
N GLU A 63 11.99 -21.43 -10.71
CA GLU A 63 11.29 -21.27 -11.99
C GLU A 63 12.06 -20.34 -12.95
N LEU A 64 12.60 -19.22 -12.45
CA LEU A 64 13.47 -18.34 -13.23
C LEU A 64 14.71 -19.07 -13.75
N THR A 65 15.42 -19.80 -12.89
CA THR A 65 16.61 -20.57 -13.28
C THR A 65 16.27 -21.61 -14.34
N LYS A 66 15.14 -22.32 -14.20
CA LYS A 66 14.69 -23.30 -15.19
C LYS A 66 14.45 -22.65 -16.55
N ILE A 67 13.72 -21.54 -16.59
CA ILE A 67 13.40 -20.84 -17.85
C ILE A 67 14.66 -20.22 -18.47
N GLN A 68 15.57 -19.67 -17.67
CA GLN A 68 16.84 -19.15 -18.17
C GLN A 68 17.70 -20.26 -18.79
N SER A 69 17.72 -21.45 -18.18
CA SER A 69 18.39 -22.62 -18.76
C SER A 69 17.74 -23.09 -20.05
N GLU A 70 16.41 -23.03 -20.14
CA GLU A 70 15.65 -23.36 -21.36
C GLU A 70 15.97 -22.38 -22.50
N ILE A 71 15.98 -21.07 -22.20
CA ILE A 71 16.37 -20.03 -23.17
C ILE A 71 17.78 -20.27 -23.71
N VAL A 72 18.76 -20.52 -22.83
CA VAL A 72 20.15 -20.81 -23.25
C VAL A 72 20.20 -22.04 -24.17
N SER A 73 19.48 -23.10 -23.81
CA SER A 73 19.43 -24.33 -24.63
C SER A 73 18.81 -24.08 -26.01
N LEU A 74 17.76 -23.25 -26.08
CA LEU A 74 17.11 -22.87 -27.34
C LEU A 74 18.02 -21.97 -28.20
N ASP A 75 18.75 -21.03 -27.58
CA ASP A 75 19.72 -20.18 -28.29
C ASP A 75 20.88 -21.00 -28.87
N GLU A 76 21.39 -21.99 -28.11
CA GLU A 76 22.40 -22.94 -28.60
C GLU A 76 21.87 -23.78 -29.78
N LEU A 77 20.63 -24.26 -29.69
CA LEU A 77 20.00 -25.02 -30.77
C LEU A 77 19.83 -24.16 -32.03
N LEU A 78 19.29 -22.94 -31.89
CA LEU A 78 19.10 -21.99 -32.99
C LEU A 78 20.39 -21.66 -33.73
N ALA A 79 21.53 -21.61 -33.02
CA ALA A 79 22.84 -21.37 -33.63
C ALA A 79 23.29 -22.50 -34.57
N THR A 80 22.76 -23.71 -34.42
CA THR A 80 23.10 -24.89 -35.22
C THR A 80 22.08 -25.20 -36.32
N LEU A 81 20.89 -24.60 -36.27
CA LEU A 81 19.81 -24.86 -37.22
C LEU A 81 19.97 -24.05 -38.50
N SER A 82 19.84 -24.76 -39.63
CA SER A 82 19.65 -24.17 -40.95
C SER A 82 18.29 -23.49 -41.04
N ASP A 83 18.17 -22.51 -41.93
CA ASP A 83 16.91 -21.80 -42.15
C ASP A 83 15.80 -22.77 -42.62
N GLY A 84 14.59 -22.58 -42.10
CA GLY A 84 13.43 -23.43 -42.34
C GLY A 84 12.49 -23.49 -41.15
N SER A 85 11.38 -24.20 -41.30
CA SER A 85 10.28 -24.23 -40.32
C SER A 85 10.73 -24.63 -38.91
N LEU A 86 11.68 -25.55 -38.79
CA LEU A 86 12.19 -25.98 -37.49
C LEU A 86 12.92 -24.86 -36.74
N LYS A 87 13.64 -23.99 -37.46
CA LYS A 87 14.30 -22.82 -36.89
C LYS A 87 13.29 -21.76 -36.47
N ASP A 88 12.27 -21.54 -37.30
CA ASP A 88 11.18 -20.60 -37.01
C ASP A 88 10.38 -21.03 -35.76
N ASP A 89 10.04 -22.33 -35.64
CA ASP A 89 9.36 -22.89 -34.48
C ASP A 89 10.20 -22.76 -33.20
N THR A 90 11.49 -23.08 -33.29
CA THR A 90 12.43 -22.95 -32.16
C THR A 90 12.57 -21.49 -31.72
N GLN A 91 12.56 -20.54 -32.67
CA GLN A 91 12.62 -19.11 -32.37
C GLN A 91 11.35 -18.64 -31.66
N LEU A 92 10.18 -19.11 -32.11
CA LEU A 92 8.91 -18.81 -31.45
C LEU A 92 8.89 -19.34 -30.00
N ASP A 93 9.38 -20.55 -29.77
CA ASP A 93 9.43 -21.13 -28.43
C ASP A 93 10.41 -20.39 -27.50
N ARG A 94 11.55 -19.94 -28.03
CA ARG A 94 12.45 -19.06 -27.29
C ARG A 94 11.79 -17.74 -26.92
N ASP A 95 11.07 -17.12 -27.85
CA ASP A 95 10.40 -15.85 -27.59
C ASP A 95 9.28 -16.00 -26.53
N LYS A 96 8.54 -17.12 -26.54
CA LYS A 96 7.60 -17.47 -25.46
C LYS A 96 8.32 -17.63 -24.11
N ALA A 97 9.48 -18.30 -24.10
CA ALA A 97 10.26 -18.48 -22.88
C ALA A 97 10.74 -17.13 -22.31
N TYR A 98 11.17 -16.19 -23.15
CA TYR A 98 11.51 -14.81 -22.73
C TYR A 98 10.31 -14.05 -22.14
N VAL A 99 9.12 -14.19 -22.74
CA VAL A 99 7.89 -13.57 -22.18
C VAL A 99 7.62 -14.12 -20.78
N LYS A 100 7.68 -15.45 -20.62
CA LYS A 100 7.45 -16.10 -19.33
C LYS A 100 8.50 -15.73 -18.27
N GLU A 101 9.77 -15.64 -18.68
CA GLU A 101 10.87 -15.16 -17.84
C GLU A 101 10.56 -13.77 -17.27
N ARG A 102 10.13 -12.85 -18.13
CA ARG A 102 9.80 -11.48 -17.75
C ARG A 102 8.61 -11.42 -16.79
N GLU A 103 7.60 -12.24 -17.00
CA GLU A 103 6.44 -12.34 -16.10
C GLU A 103 6.86 -12.80 -14.70
N ILE A 104 7.64 -13.87 -14.59
CA ILE A 104 8.08 -14.41 -13.29
C ILE A 104 9.07 -13.47 -12.63
N ARG A 105 9.97 -12.83 -13.38
CA ARG A 105 10.90 -11.82 -12.87
C ARG A 105 10.13 -10.65 -12.26
N LYS A 106 9.10 -10.17 -12.94
CA LYS A 106 8.21 -9.12 -12.42
C LYS A 106 7.55 -9.58 -11.11
N ARG A 107 7.02 -10.81 -11.06
CA ARG A 107 6.41 -11.37 -9.83
C ARG A 107 7.42 -11.45 -8.68
N TYR A 108 8.63 -11.92 -8.97
CA TYR A 108 9.73 -11.98 -8.00
C TYR A 108 10.09 -10.59 -7.47
N GLU A 109 10.22 -9.58 -8.33
CA GLU A 109 10.52 -8.20 -7.92
C GLU A 109 9.38 -7.60 -7.09
N THR A 110 8.12 -7.84 -7.48
CA THR A 110 6.94 -7.34 -6.77
C THR A 110 6.68 -8.02 -5.44
N LYS A 111 7.31 -9.17 -5.15
CA LYS A 111 7.09 -9.93 -3.92
C LYS A 111 8.31 -10.03 -3.01
N CYS A 112 9.46 -10.26 -3.61
CA CYS A 112 10.73 -10.52 -2.91
C CYS A 112 11.73 -9.38 -3.12
N GLY A 113 11.46 -8.46 -4.05
CA GLY A 113 12.29 -7.30 -4.29
C GLY A 113 12.14 -6.23 -3.20
N TYR A 114 13.11 -5.33 -3.12
CA TYR A 114 13.06 -4.17 -2.22
C TYR A 114 11.79 -3.33 -2.43
N GLY A 115 11.27 -3.27 -3.66
CA GLY A 115 10.02 -2.57 -3.97
C GLY A 115 8.82 -3.08 -3.16
N PHE A 116 8.73 -4.38 -2.88
CA PHE A 116 7.68 -4.94 -2.03
C PHE A 116 7.80 -4.47 -0.59
N ILE A 117 9.03 -4.56 -0.02
CA ILE A 117 9.31 -4.12 1.35
C ILE A 117 9.02 -2.63 1.48
N LYS A 118 9.46 -1.83 0.50
CA LYS A 118 9.19 -0.40 0.42
C LYS A 118 7.69 -0.11 0.40
N ASN A 119 6.92 -0.76 -0.47
CA ASN A 119 5.47 -0.59 -0.53
C ASN A 119 4.80 -0.96 0.80
N LYS A 120 5.17 -2.10 1.41
CA LYS A 120 4.64 -2.51 2.73
C LYS A 120 4.97 -1.50 3.83
N PHE A 121 6.17 -0.92 3.79
CA PHE A 121 6.57 0.13 4.72
C PHE A 121 5.74 1.40 4.51
N GLU A 122 5.62 1.89 3.27
CA GLU A 122 4.80 3.07 2.91
C GLU A 122 3.34 2.88 3.33
N THR A 123 2.75 1.73 2.99
CA THR A 123 1.38 1.34 3.38
C THR A 123 1.19 1.36 4.91
N ALA A 124 2.19 0.87 5.67
CA ALA A 124 2.14 0.85 7.13
C ALA A 124 2.22 2.26 7.73
N VAL A 125 3.03 3.14 7.16
CA VAL A 125 3.14 4.55 7.56
C VAL A 125 1.83 5.29 7.28
N GLU A 126 1.26 5.13 6.08
CA GLU A 126 -0.03 5.72 5.70
C GLU A 126 -1.15 5.27 6.64
N ASN A 127 -1.20 3.97 6.96
CA ASN A 127 -2.21 3.45 7.88
C ASN A 127 -2.03 3.98 9.31
N ALA A 128 -0.81 4.08 9.81
CA ALA A 128 -0.53 4.65 11.12
C ALA A 128 -0.95 6.13 11.18
N HIS A 129 -0.61 6.91 10.15
CA HIS A 129 -1.01 8.32 10.06
C HIS A 129 -2.53 8.48 10.00
N LYS A 130 -3.21 7.64 9.20
CA LYS A 130 -4.68 7.61 9.12
C LYS A 130 -5.33 7.32 10.47
N MET A 131 -4.78 6.38 11.25
CA MET A 131 -5.28 6.10 12.60
C MET A 131 -5.08 7.29 13.54
N GLU A 132 -3.95 7.98 13.45
CA GLU A 132 -3.66 9.13 14.31
C GLU A 132 -4.57 10.34 14.02
N LEU A 133 -4.88 10.59 12.74
CA LEU A 133 -5.85 11.62 12.36
C LEU A 133 -7.22 11.35 12.97
N ARG A 134 -7.64 10.08 13.02
CA ARG A 134 -8.91 9.68 13.63
C ARG A 134 -8.93 9.92 15.14
N GLU A 135 -7.85 9.59 15.84
CA GLU A 135 -7.73 9.87 17.28
C GLU A 135 -7.70 11.38 17.56
N SER A 136 -7.00 12.16 16.71
CA SER A 136 -6.98 13.62 16.81
C SER A 136 -8.37 14.25 16.59
N ILE A 137 -9.15 13.74 15.62
CA ILE A 137 -10.55 14.13 15.42
C ILE A 137 -11.37 13.83 16.68
N LYS A 138 -11.15 12.66 17.31
CA LYS A 138 -11.85 12.29 18.54
C LYS A 138 -11.62 13.30 19.67
N VAL A 139 -10.37 13.71 19.91
CA VAL A 139 -10.02 14.73 20.92
C VAL A 139 -10.83 16.03 20.71
N VAL A 140 -10.91 16.50 19.46
CA VAL A 140 -11.65 17.75 19.14
C VAL A 140 -13.16 17.57 19.30
N VAL A 141 -13.71 16.42 18.88
CA VAL A 141 -15.14 16.10 19.04
C VAL A 141 -15.51 16.01 20.52
N ASP A 142 -14.71 15.33 21.33
CA ASP A 142 -14.95 15.20 22.77
C ASP A 142 -14.92 16.58 23.46
N TYR A 143 -13.97 17.44 23.07
CA TYR A 143 -13.93 18.81 23.56
C TYR A 143 -15.15 19.64 23.13
N ALA A 144 -15.56 19.54 21.87
CA ALA A 144 -16.77 20.22 21.38
C ALA A 144 -18.02 19.78 22.14
N ASN A 145 -18.15 18.47 22.43
CA ASN A 145 -19.22 17.92 23.25
C ASN A 145 -19.22 18.50 24.67
N LEU A 146 -18.05 18.62 25.32
CA LEU A 146 -17.91 19.25 26.64
C LEU A 146 -18.32 20.73 26.64
N LYS A 147 -18.17 21.42 25.51
CA LYS A 147 -18.61 22.82 25.33
C LYS A 147 -20.06 22.98 24.90
N GLY A 148 -20.75 21.88 24.59
CA GLY A 148 -22.12 21.89 24.05
C GLY A 148 -22.21 22.34 22.59
N TRP A 149 -21.12 22.22 21.83
CA TRP A 149 -21.09 22.55 20.41
C TRP A 149 -21.56 21.38 19.57
N THR A 150 -22.24 21.68 18.46
CA THR A 150 -22.63 20.67 17.47
C THR A 150 -21.62 20.65 16.34
N VAL A 151 -20.89 19.54 16.19
CA VAL A 151 -19.91 19.35 15.12
C VAL A 151 -20.17 18.05 14.35
N ASN A 152 -19.86 18.03 13.06
CA ASN A 152 -19.98 16.85 12.21
C ASN A 152 -18.65 16.10 12.12
N HIS A 153 -18.64 14.81 12.47
CA HIS A 153 -17.47 13.93 12.43
C HIS A 153 -17.49 12.90 11.28
N TYR A 154 -18.36 13.07 10.28
CA TYR A 154 -18.37 12.33 9.01
C TYR A 154 -18.32 10.80 9.14
N ASP A 155 -19.02 10.22 10.13
CA ASP A 155 -19.00 8.78 10.42
C ASP A 155 -17.59 8.19 10.73
N LEU A 156 -16.59 9.05 10.95
CA LEU A 156 -15.22 8.63 11.29
C LEU A 156 -15.13 8.07 12.71
N LEU A 157 -16.06 8.45 13.58
CA LEU A 157 -16.21 7.94 14.94
C LEU A 157 -17.49 7.12 15.04
N PRO A 158 -17.51 6.01 15.81
CA PRO A 158 -18.76 5.34 16.13
C PRO A 158 -19.68 6.33 16.84
N ASN A 159 -20.96 6.35 16.49
CA ASN A 159 -21.94 7.23 17.15
C ASN A 159 -21.84 7.05 18.66
N VAL A 160 -21.42 8.12 19.35
CA VAL A 160 -21.37 8.14 20.80
C VAL A 160 -22.80 8.09 21.28
N VAL A 161 -23.24 6.94 21.79
CA VAL A 161 -24.51 6.85 22.52
C VAL A 161 -24.28 7.65 23.80
N THR A 162 -24.84 8.86 23.85
CA THR A 162 -24.95 9.64 25.07
C THR A 162 -25.80 8.84 26.07
N VAL A 163 -25.21 8.51 27.22
CA VAL A 163 -25.93 7.96 28.38
C VAL A 163 -26.18 9.10 29.36
#